data_AF-A0A439RFP2-F1
#
_entry.id   AF-A0A439RFP2-F1
#
_cell.length_a   1.000
_cell.length_b   1.000
_cell.length_c   1.000
_cell.angle_alpha   90.00
_cell.angle_beta   90.00
_cell.angle_gamma   90.00
#
_symmetry.space_group_name_H-M   'P 1'
#
loop_
_entity.id
_entity.type
_entity.pdbx_description
1 polymer ?
#
loop_
_entity_poly.entity_id
_entity_poly.type
_entity_poly.pdbx_seq_one_letter_code
_entity_poly.pdbx_strand_id
1 'polypeptide(L)'
;DEMGADGAVPVKKPLFAKPSLDAMGPGTDMPTPAGAVSRSLFKKQSAQEAHGSDFGIPGDSTKPLFKKNSLDEMTVRRTEKPVGGDKPVKRERAGIGSYENPADARREKRRPGKTGRPGR
;
A
#
# COMPACT_ATOMS: atom_id res chain seq x y z
N ASP A 1 57.61 -53.76 -4.14
CA ASP A 1 56.19 -53.54 -4.42
C ASP A 1 55.81 -52.11 -4.08
N GLU A 2 55.85 -51.30 -5.12
CA GLU A 2 55.48 -49.90 -5.20
C GLU A 2 53.95 -49.77 -5.17
N MET A 3 53.41 -48.92 -4.29
CA MET A 3 52.12 -48.25 -4.43
C MET A 3 52.24 -46.94 -3.62
N GLY A 4 52.14 -45.72 -4.13
CA GLY A 4 51.58 -45.24 -5.39
C GLY A 4 50.79 -43.97 -5.09
N ALA A 5 51.38 -42.83 -5.47
CA ALA A 5 50.74 -41.56 -5.83
C ALA A 5 50.04 -40.71 -4.75
N ASP A 6 50.82 -39.71 -4.29
CA ASP A 6 50.39 -38.35 -4.03
C ASP A 6 49.36 -37.84 -5.06
N GLY A 7 48.24 -37.31 -4.58
CA GLY A 7 47.19 -36.80 -5.47
C GLY A 7 46.03 -36.09 -4.79
N ALA A 8 46.24 -35.45 -3.63
CA ALA A 8 45.20 -34.61 -3.03
C ALA A 8 45.40 -33.15 -3.48
N VAL A 9 44.79 -32.78 -4.62
CA VAL A 9 44.71 -31.38 -5.06
C VAL A 9 44.01 -30.59 -3.95
N PRO A 10 44.57 -29.48 -3.43
CA PRO A 10 43.88 -28.70 -2.42
C PRO A 10 42.61 -28.13 -3.06
N VAL A 11 41.46 -28.63 -2.61
CA VAL A 11 40.14 -28.17 -3.05
C VAL A 11 40.10 -26.67 -2.82
N LYS A 12 40.14 -25.90 -3.91
CA LYS A 12 40.12 -24.44 -3.88
C LYS A 12 38.89 -24.02 -3.08
N LYS A 13 39.08 -23.15 -2.08
CA LYS A 13 37.97 -22.55 -1.31
C LYS A 13 36.93 -22.05 -2.31
N PRO A 14 35.65 -22.46 -2.21
CA PRO A 14 34.67 -22.12 -3.22
C PRO A 14 34.54 -20.60 -3.30
N LEU A 15 34.46 -20.06 -4.52
CA LEU A 15 34.36 -18.62 -4.78
C LEU A 15 33.12 -17.98 -4.11
N PHE A 16 32.13 -18.80 -3.75
CA PHE A 16 30.94 -18.42 -3.00
C PHE A 16 30.90 -19.11 -1.63
N ALA A 17 32.05 -19.24 -0.96
CA ALA A 17 32.09 -19.65 0.44
C ALA A 17 31.41 -18.58 1.31
N LYS A 18 30.46 -19.00 2.15
CA LYS A 18 29.91 -18.10 3.17
C LYS A 18 31.07 -17.63 4.06
N PRO A 19 31.24 -16.31 4.26
CA PRO A 19 32.25 -15.83 5.19
C PRO A 19 32.02 -16.45 6.57
N SER A 20 33.10 -16.83 7.25
CA SER A 20 33.03 -17.25 8.64
C SER A 20 32.57 -16.08 9.51
N LEU A 21 31.99 -16.38 10.68
CA LEU A 21 31.53 -15.37 11.62
C LEU A 21 32.66 -14.37 11.98
N ASP A 22 33.89 -14.86 12.06
CA ASP A 22 35.09 -14.05 12.36
C ASP A 22 35.48 -13.08 11.22
N ALA A 23 35.01 -13.33 10.00
CA ALA A 23 35.21 -12.43 8.87
C ALA A 23 34.14 -11.31 8.80
N MET A 24 33.15 -11.31 9.71
CA MET A 24 32.09 -10.31 9.75
C MET A 24 32.47 -9.01 10.47
N GLY A 25 33.77 -8.81 10.78
CA GLY A 25 34.23 -7.64 11.54
C GLY A 25 33.64 -7.59 12.95
N PRO A 26 33.93 -6.54 13.75
CA PRO A 26 33.20 -6.33 14.99
C PRO A 26 31.74 -6.07 14.61
N GLY A 27 30.87 -7.05 14.86
CA GLY A 27 29.44 -6.91 14.63
C GLY A 27 28.89 -5.67 15.33
N THR A 28 27.73 -5.21 14.87
CA THR A 28 26.94 -4.14 15.54
C THR A 28 26.67 -4.42 17.03
N ASP A 29 26.88 -5.66 17.44
CA ASP A 29 26.58 -6.20 18.77
C ASP A 29 27.77 -6.06 19.74
N MET A 30 28.91 -5.52 19.29
CA MET A 30 29.99 -5.16 20.21
C MET A 30 29.57 -3.93 21.02
N PRO A 31 29.63 -3.96 22.36
CA PRO A 31 29.35 -2.76 23.16
C PRO A 31 30.30 -1.65 22.71
N THR A 32 29.73 -0.56 22.22
CA THR A 32 30.51 0.63 21.89
C THR A 32 31.16 1.12 23.18
N PRO A 33 32.49 1.23 23.25
CA PRO A 33 33.15 1.61 24.49
C PRO A 33 32.68 2.99 24.92
N ALA A 34 32.45 3.16 26.22
CA ALA A 34 32.01 4.43 26.78
C ALA A 34 33.01 5.55 26.39
N GLY A 35 32.53 6.55 25.65
CA GLY A 35 33.35 7.66 25.15
C GLY A 35 33.86 7.53 23.71
N ALA A 36 33.43 6.53 22.94
CA ALA A 36 33.73 6.48 21.51
C ALA A 36 33.09 7.66 20.76
N VAL A 37 33.88 8.69 20.49
CA VAL A 37 33.49 9.78 19.61
C VAL A 37 33.45 9.22 18.18
N SER A 38 32.24 9.02 17.65
CA SER A 38 32.10 8.63 16.25
C SER A 38 32.70 9.74 15.39
N ARG A 39 33.79 9.46 14.68
CA ARG A 39 34.43 10.37 13.69
C ARG A 39 33.54 10.62 12.45
N SER A 40 32.24 10.39 12.59
CA SER A 40 31.23 10.64 11.58
C SER A 40 31.07 12.14 11.40
N LEU A 41 31.27 12.62 10.17
CA LEU A 41 30.96 14.00 9.78
C LEU A 41 29.46 14.31 9.84
N PHE A 42 28.64 13.27 9.94
CA PHE A 42 27.20 13.37 10.12
C PHE A 42 26.85 13.23 11.59
N LYS A 43 26.09 14.20 12.12
CA LYS A 43 25.45 14.10 13.43
C LYS A 43 24.47 12.93 13.38
N LYS A 44 24.73 11.84 14.11
CA LYS A 44 23.75 10.76 14.27
C LYS A 44 22.61 11.27 15.15
N GLN A 45 21.39 11.18 14.64
CA GLN A 45 20.20 11.48 15.43
C GLN A 45 20.14 10.54 16.64
N SER A 46 19.66 11.06 17.77
CA SER A 46 19.42 10.22 18.95
C SER A 46 18.27 9.24 18.68
N ALA A 47 18.22 8.10 19.37
CA ALA A 47 17.11 7.15 19.22
C ALA A 47 15.73 7.79 19.49
N GLN A 48 15.68 8.73 20.45
CA GLN A 48 14.48 9.49 20.78
C GLN A 48 14.04 10.43 19.65
N GLU A 49 15.00 10.97 18.90
CA GLU A 49 14.77 11.86 17.76
C GLU A 49 14.42 11.08 16.49
N ALA A 50 15.00 9.89 16.29
CA ALA A 50 14.70 9.02 15.16
C ALA A 50 13.34 8.30 15.27
N HIS A 51 12.89 8.04 16.51
CA HIS A 51 11.61 7.38 16.79
C HIS A 51 10.55 8.35 17.34
N GLY A 52 10.90 9.62 17.54
CA GLY A 52 9.93 10.67 17.83
C GLY A 52 9.03 10.89 16.61
N SER A 53 7.76 11.18 16.84
CA SER A 53 6.85 11.51 15.73
C SER A 53 7.19 12.92 15.22
N ASP A 54 7.88 12.99 14.07
CA ASP A 54 8.15 14.24 13.35
C ASP A 54 6.87 14.99 12.97
N PHE A 55 5.77 14.26 12.84
CA PHE A 55 4.43 14.82 12.74
C PHE A 55 3.91 15.01 14.16
N GLY A 56 3.99 16.24 14.67
CA GLY A 56 3.63 16.61 16.04
C GLY A 56 2.46 15.81 16.59
N ILE A 57 2.67 15.18 17.74
CA ILE A 57 1.70 14.34 18.44
C ILE A 57 0.42 15.17 18.63
N PRO A 58 -0.77 14.67 18.24
CA PRO A 58 -2.00 15.39 18.51
C PRO A 58 -2.17 15.56 20.03
N GLY A 59 -1.94 16.77 20.53
CA GLY A 59 -1.96 17.10 21.96
C GLY A 59 -0.76 17.89 22.45
N ASP A 60 0.35 17.91 21.72
CA ASP A 60 1.49 18.76 22.06
C ASP A 60 1.22 20.23 21.69
N SER A 61 1.56 21.14 22.61
CA SER A 61 1.37 22.60 22.45
C SER A 61 2.31 23.24 21.42
N THR A 62 3.10 22.44 20.72
CA THR A 62 4.03 22.91 19.69
C THR A 62 3.26 23.32 18.44
N LYS A 63 3.64 24.45 17.85
CA LYS A 63 3.00 24.96 16.63
C LYS A 63 3.18 23.93 15.51
N PRO A 64 2.11 23.49 14.83
CA PRO A 64 2.22 22.49 13.77
C PRO A 64 3.04 23.06 12.60
N LEU A 65 3.90 22.21 12.02
CA LEU A 65 4.76 22.56 10.87
C LEU A 65 3.95 22.91 9.61
N PHE A 66 2.70 22.46 9.55
CA PHE A 66 1.79 22.67 8.43
C PHE A 66 0.47 23.28 8.92
N LYS A 67 -0.03 24.27 8.18
CA LYS A 67 -1.37 24.81 8.39
C LYS A 67 -2.39 23.75 7.96
N LYS A 68 -3.23 23.29 8.89
CA LYS A 68 -4.38 22.45 8.57
C LYS A 68 -5.53 23.34 8.09
N ASN A 69 -6.22 22.91 7.04
CA ASN A 69 -7.41 23.60 6.59
C ASN A 69 -8.52 23.45 7.66
N SER A 70 -9.30 24.51 7.86
CA SER A 70 -10.48 24.43 8.72
C SER A 70 -11.59 23.62 8.04
N LEU A 71 -12.52 23.09 8.82
CA LEU A 71 -13.71 22.42 8.27
C LEU A 71 -14.46 23.37 7.34
N ASP A 72 -14.61 24.64 7.74
CA ASP A 72 -15.25 25.68 6.94
C ASP A 72 -14.58 25.86 5.58
N GLU A 73 -13.24 25.90 5.53
CA GLU A 73 -12.46 25.96 4.30
C GLU A 73 -12.67 24.72 3.42
N MET A 74 -12.87 23.55 4.02
CA MET A 74 -13.10 22.27 3.32
C MET A 74 -14.57 22.02 2.95
N THR A 75 -15.51 22.76 3.54
CA THR A 75 -16.96 22.56 3.34
C THR A 75 -17.65 23.70 2.61
N VAL A 76 -16.96 24.78 2.23
CA VAL A 76 -17.53 25.79 1.33
C VAL A 76 -18.10 25.09 0.09
N ARG A 77 -19.37 25.34 -0.23
CA ARG A 77 -20.17 24.69 -1.29
C ARG A 77 -20.59 23.22 -1.09
N ARG A 78 -20.18 22.54 0.00
CA ARG A 78 -20.60 21.15 0.30
C ARG A 78 -21.84 21.05 1.17
N THR A 79 -22.05 22.03 2.06
CA THR A 79 -23.14 22.02 3.04
C THR A 79 -24.16 23.15 2.82
N GLU A 80 -23.91 24.06 1.89
CA GLU A 80 -24.97 24.96 1.42
C GLU A 80 -26.04 24.10 0.73
N LYS A 81 -27.27 24.13 1.27
CA LYS A 81 -28.43 23.58 0.56
C LYS A 81 -28.39 24.17 -0.85
N PRO A 82 -28.45 23.35 -1.92
CA PRO A 82 -28.44 23.87 -3.27
C PRO A 82 -29.55 24.93 -3.34
N VAL A 83 -29.17 26.16 -3.70
CA VAL A 83 -30.12 27.24 -3.98
C VAL A 83 -31.05 26.67 -5.04
N GLY A 84 -32.32 26.52 -4.66
CA GLY A 84 -33.27 25.67 -5.36
C GLY A 84 -33.32 25.98 -6.86
N GLY A 85 -33.07 24.95 -7.67
CA GLY A 85 -33.14 25.04 -9.13
C GLY A 85 -33.50 23.70 -9.74
N ASP A 86 -32.71 22.65 -9.46
CA ASP A 86 -32.92 21.35 -10.06
C ASP A 86 -33.25 20.27 -9.03
N LYS A 87 -34.40 19.61 -9.22
CA LYS A 87 -34.74 18.42 -8.43
C LYS A 87 -33.67 17.35 -8.70
N PRO A 88 -33.22 16.62 -7.67
CA PRO A 88 -32.27 15.53 -7.87
C PRO A 88 -32.82 14.55 -8.92
N VAL A 89 -31.96 14.13 -9.84
CA VAL A 89 -32.31 13.18 -10.90
C VAL A 89 -32.92 11.93 -10.26
N LYS A 90 -34.19 11.66 -10.56
CA LYS A 90 -34.84 10.41 -10.15
C LYS A 90 -34.22 9.27 -10.93
N ARG A 91 -33.52 8.38 -10.22
CA ARG A 91 -32.98 7.15 -10.82
C ARG A 91 -34.08 6.11 -10.91
N GLU A 92 -34.29 5.57 -12.10
CA GLU A 92 -35.18 4.43 -12.30
C GLU A 92 -34.57 3.15 -11.70
N ARG A 93 -35.41 2.12 -11.52
CA ARG A 93 -34.96 0.82 -10.99
C ARG A 93 -33.95 0.19 -11.95
N ALA A 94 -32.81 -0.22 -11.43
CA ALA A 94 -31.80 -0.95 -12.20
C ALA A 94 -32.43 -2.20 -12.85
N GLY A 95 -32.21 -2.37 -14.16
CA GLY A 95 -32.74 -3.50 -14.93
C GLY A 95 -34.18 -3.34 -15.43
N ILE A 96 -34.75 -2.12 -15.44
CA ILE A 96 -36.00 -1.84 -16.18
C ILE A 96 -35.81 -2.18 -17.66
N GLY A 97 -36.68 -3.04 -18.20
CA GLY A 97 -36.59 -3.53 -19.58
C GLY A 97 -35.59 -4.69 -19.78
N SER A 98 -34.97 -5.21 -18.71
CA SER A 98 -34.16 -6.44 -18.78
C SER A 98 -35.07 -7.68 -18.85
N TYR A 99 -34.64 -8.66 -19.64
CA TYR A 99 -35.32 -9.96 -19.82
C TYR A 99 -35.39 -10.78 -18.51
N GLU A 100 -34.59 -10.42 -17.51
CA GLU A 100 -34.53 -11.08 -16.20
C GLU A 100 -35.57 -10.55 -15.21
N ASN A 101 -36.21 -9.42 -15.49
CA ASN A 101 -37.21 -8.85 -14.60
C ASN A 101 -38.54 -9.62 -14.71
N PRO A 102 -39.09 -10.16 -13.61
CA PRO A 102 -40.33 -10.93 -13.65
C PRO A 102 -41.54 -10.15 -14.20
N ALA A 103 -41.53 -8.82 -14.10
CA ALA A 103 -42.57 -7.98 -14.68
C ALA A 103 -42.49 -7.92 -16.23
N ASP A 104 -41.27 -7.92 -16.77
CA ASP A 104 -41.03 -7.83 -18.21
C ASP A 104 -41.26 -9.19 -18.89
N ALA A 105 -40.83 -10.29 -18.26
CA ALA A 105 -41.18 -11.65 -18.70
C ALA A 105 -42.71 -11.89 -18.73
N ARG A 106 -43.45 -11.34 -17.75
CA ARG A 106 -44.93 -11.39 -17.74
C ARG A 106 -45.53 -10.55 -18.86
N ARG A 107 -44.94 -9.40 -19.19
CA ARG A 107 -45.41 -8.56 -20.31
C ARG A 107 -45.16 -9.23 -21.65
N GLU A 108 -44.02 -9.87 -21.82
CA GLU A 108 -43.68 -10.59 -23.06
C GLU A 108 -44.62 -11.77 -23.33
N LYS A 109 -44.90 -12.60 -22.31
CA LYS A 109 -45.88 -13.71 -22.43
C LYS A 109 -47.29 -13.25 -22.81
N ARG A 110 -47.63 -11.99 -22.51
CA ARG A 110 -48.96 -11.42 -22.80
C ARG A 110 -49.03 -10.74 -24.17
N ARG A 111 -47.90 -10.49 -24.83
CA ARG A 111 -47.86 -9.85 -26.14
C ARG A 111 -47.82 -10.93 -27.21
N PRO A 112 -48.56 -10.78 -28.33
CA PRO A 112 -48.45 -11.71 -29.45
C PRO A 112 -47.00 -11.75 -29.94
N GLY A 113 -46.38 -12.92 -29.90
CA GLY A 113 -45.04 -13.13 -30.44
C GLY A 113 -45.05 -13.13 -31.97
N LYS A 114 -43.89 -12.93 -32.60
CA LYS A 114 -43.73 -13.22 -34.03
C LYS A 114 -43.87 -14.73 -34.24
N THR A 115 -45.07 -15.18 -34.53
CA THR A 115 -45.34 -16.56 -34.93
C THR A 115 -45.58 -16.60 -36.42
N GLY A 116 -44.71 -17.30 -37.16
CA GLY A 116 -44.95 -17.63 -38.56
C GLY A 116 -43.67 -17.65 -39.39
N ARG A 117 -43.44 -18.79 -40.05
CA ARG A 117 -42.59 -18.87 -41.24
C ARG A 117 -43.21 -17.91 -42.27
N PRO A 118 -42.50 -16.88 -42.75
CA PRO A 118 -43.07 -15.99 -43.75
C PRO A 118 -43.23 -16.80 -45.05
N GLY A 119 -44.47 -16.90 -45.54
CA GLY A 119 -44.75 -17.39 -46.90
C GLY A 119 -44.86 -18.90 -47.10
N ARG A 120 -45.65 -19.61 -46.28
CA ARG A 120 -46.40 -20.80 -46.75
C ARG A 120 -47.78 -20.81 -46.13
#